data_AF-E2A4V9-F1
#
_entry.id   AF-E2A4V9-F1
#
_cell.length_a   1.000
_cell.length_b   1.000
_cell.length_c   1.000
_cell.angle_alpha   90.00
_cell.angle_beta   90.00
_cell.angle_gamma   90.00
#
_symmetry.space_group_name_H-M   'P 1'
#
loop_
_entity.id
_entity.type
_entity.pdbx_description
1 polymer ?
#
loop_
_entity_poly.entity_id
_entity_poly.type
_entity_poly.pdbx_seq_one_letter_code
_entity_poly.pdbx_strand_id
1 'polypeptide(L)' 'MCTCCYTTSAGMRQYRVDFEPSAAHPFDDLWERKLTSVQQVKEEMHKFIAEQLNTTRVPLCINPQSAAFKSFAR' A
#
# COMPACT_ATOMS: atom_id res chain seq x y z
N MET A 1 -5.44 5.44 -3.45
CA MET A 1 -6.49 6.49 -3.34
C MET A 1 -7.80 5.80 -3.02
N CYS A 2 -8.54 6.28 -2.01
CA CYS A 2 -9.80 5.64 -1.59
C CYS A 2 -10.89 5.86 -2.65
N THR A 3 -11.59 4.80 -3.04
CA THR A 3 -12.81 4.84 -3.87
C THR A 3 -14.09 4.78 -3.03
N CYS A 4 -13.96 4.95 -1.71
CA CYS A 4 -15.05 4.88 -0.74
C CYS A 4 -16.09 6.00 -0.88
N CYS A 5 -15.70 7.15 -1.43
CA CYS A 5 -16.57 8.29 -1.63
C CYS A 5 -15.93 9.33 -2.57
N TYR A 6 -16.76 10.21 -3.11
CA TYR A 6 -16.32 11.44 -3.78
C TYR A 6 -17.31 12.58 -3.52
N THR A 7 -16.86 13.82 -3.69
CA THR A 7 -17.70 15.01 -3.58
C THR A 7 -18.07 15.48 -4.98
N THR A 8 -19.35 15.64 -5.25
CA THR A 8 -19.87 16.17 -6.52
C THR A 8 -19.59 17.67 -6.63
N SER A 9 -19.68 18.22 -7.84
CA SER A 9 -19.56 19.67 -8.09
C SER A 9 -20.63 20.50 -7.37
N ALA A 10 -21.77 19.90 -7.02
CA ALA A 10 -22.82 20.50 -6.20
C ALA A 10 -22.52 20.46 -4.68
N GLY A 11 -21.34 19.99 -4.27
CA GLY A 11 -20.93 19.89 -2.86
C GLY A 11 -21.52 18.69 -2.10
N MET A 12 -22.31 17.84 -2.75
CA MET A 12 -22.90 16.65 -2.13
C MET A 12 -21.91 15.48 -2.15
N ARG A 13 -21.74 14.81 -1.00
CA ARG A 13 -20.89 13.62 -0.86
C ARG A 13 -21.65 12.37 -1.30
N GLN A 14 -21.08 11.63 -2.24
CA GLN A 14 -21.59 10.34 -2.70
C GLN A 14 -20.71 9.23 -2.15
N TYR A 15 -21.34 8.24 -1.54
CA TYR A 15 -20.69 7.08 -0.94
C TYR A 15 -20.75 5.89 -1.90
N ARG A 16 -19.78 4.99 -1.79
CA ARG A 16 -19.78 3.75 -2.58
C ARG A 16 -21.03 2.93 -2.23
N VAL A 17 -21.68 2.39 -3.26
CA VAL A 17 -22.87 1.53 -3.11
C VAL A 17 -22.51 0.05 -3.06
N ASP A 18 -21.42 -0.33 -3.73
CA ASP A 18 -20.83 -1.66 -3.66
C ASP A 18 -19.88 -1.71 -2.47
N PHE A 19 -20.16 -2.55 -1.48
CA PHE A 19 -19.31 -2.70 -0.30
C PHE A 19 -18.39 -3.92 -0.37
N GLU A 20 -18.56 -4.77 -1.40
CA GLU A 20 -17.83 -6.03 -1.55
C GLU A 20 -17.26 -6.15 -2.98
N PRO A 21 -16.34 -5.24 -3.37
CA PRO A 21 -15.75 -5.33 -4.69
C PRO A 21 -14.87 -6.56 -4.84
N SER A 22 -14.99 -7.22 -5.98
CA SER A 22 -14.02 -8.22 -6.41
C SER A 22 -12.81 -7.55 -7.08
N ALA A 23 -11.64 -8.17 -6.96
CA ALA A 23 -10.47 -7.75 -7.71
C ALA A 23 -10.75 -7.88 -9.22
N ALA A 24 -10.37 -6.88 -10.01
CA ALA A 24 -10.58 -6.90 -11.45
C ALA A 24 -9.75 -7.98 -12.17
N HIS A 25 -8.66 -8.42 -11.56
CA HIS A 25 -7.75 -9.43 -12.08
C HIS A 25 -7.47 -10.49 -11.01
N PRO A 26 -7.27 -11.75 -11.41
CA PRO A 26 -6.79 -12.77 -10.49
C PRO A 26 -5.40 -12.39 -9.96
N PHE A 27 -5.05 -12.97 -8.81
CA PHE A 27 -3.70 -12.87 -8.27
C PHE A 27 -2.71 -13.61 -9.20
N ASP A 28 -1.62 -12.93 -9.55
CA ASP A 28 -0.50 -13.51 -10.34
C ASP A 28 0.60 -13.94 -9.37
N ASP A 29 0.81 -15.24 -9.23
CA ASP A 29 1.79 -15.83 -8.31
C ASP A 29 3.17 -16.08 -8.94
N LEU A 30 3.38 -15.63 -10.18
CA LEU A 30 4.63 -15.89 -10.90
C LEU A 30 5.83 -15.20 -10.25
N TRP A 31 5.64 -14.08 -9.56
CA TRP A 31 6.73 -13.40 -8.85
C TRP A 31 7.18 -14.21 -7.63
N GLU A 32 6.22 -14.64 -6.80
CA GLU A 32 6.45 -15.47 -5.61
C GLU A 32 7.14 -16.77 -5.98
N ARG A 33 6.72 -17.40 -7.08
CA ARG A 33 7.31 -18.65 -7.56
C ARG A 33 8.77 -18.53 -8.01
N LYS A 34 9.24 -17.32 -8.35
CA LYS A 34 10.66 -17.07 -8.70
C LYS A 34 11.56 -16.94 -7.47
N LEU A 35 10.98 -16.74 -6.28
CA LEU A 35 11.72 -16.57 -5.03
C LEU A 35 12.07 -17.94 -4.41
N THR A 36 13.13 -18.55 -4.94
CA THR A 36 13.55 -19.89 -4.53
C THR A 36 14.53 -19.91 -3.35
N SER A 37 14.98 -18.75 -2.88
CA SER A 37 15.96 -18.64 -1.79
C SER A 37 15.72 -17.41 -0.91
N VAL A 38 16.12 -17.51 0.36
CA VAL A 38 16.05 -16.39 1.31
C VAL A 38 16.84 -15.18 0.81
N GLN A 39 17.97 -15.40 0.12
CA GLN A 39 18.78 -14.31 -0.42
C GLN A 39 18.02 -13.52 -1.49
N GLN A 40 17.39 -14.22 -2.45
CA GLN A 40 16.56 -13.58 -3.48
C GLN A 40 15.40 -12.80 -2.87
N VAL A 41 14.73 -13.36 -1.85
CA VAL A 41 13.66 -12.67 -1.12
C VAL A 41 14.16 -11.35 -0.53
N LYS A 42 15.33 -11.36 0.13
CA LYS A 42 15.92 -10.15 0.73
C LYS A 42 16.24 -9.10 -0.32
N GLU A 43 16.84 -9.50 -1.43
CA GLU A 43 17.24 -8.59 -2.51
C GLU A 43 16.02 -7.95 -3.19
N GLU A 44 15.02 -8.75 -3.57
CA GLU A 44 13.80 -8.25 -4.21
C GLU A 44 12.99 -7.35 -3.28
N MET A 45 12.89 -7.69 -1.99
CA MET A 45 12.21 -6.85 -1.01
C MET A 45 12.93 -5.51 -0.80
N HIS A 46 14.27 -5.54 -0.70
CA HIS A 46 15.07 -4.32 -0.59
C HIS A 46 14.92 -3.44 -1.84
N LYS A 47 14.97 -4.03 -3.03
CA LYS A 47 14.78 -3.35 -4.31
C LYS A 47 13.40 -2.70 -4.37
N PHE A 48 12.34 -3.43 -4.04
CA PHE A 48 10.97 -2.92 -4.01
C PHE A 48 10.84 -1.70 -3.10
N ILE A 49 11.36 -1.78 -1.87
CA ILE A 49 11.33 -0.66 -0.91
C ILE A 49 12.10 0.55 -1.47
N ALA A 50 13.30 0.35 -1.98
CA ALA A 50 14.12 1.43 -2.53
C ALA A 50 13.43 2.13 -3.72
N GLU A 51 12.81 1.36 -4.63
CA GLU A 51 12.03 1.91 -5.74
C GLU A 51 10.82 2.71 -5.26
N GLN A 52 10.11 2.23 -4.23
CA GLN A 52 8.98 2.97 -3.64
C GLN A 52 9.43 4.23 -2.89
N LEU A 53 10.65 4.28 -2.35
CA LEU A 53 11.20 5.49 -1.71
C LEU A 53 11.65 6.54 -2.72
N ASN A 54 12.01 6.13 -3.94
CA ASN A 54 12.44 7.02 -5.03
C ASN A 54 11.27 7.69 -5.78
N THR A 55 10.02 7.37 -5.46
CA THR A 55 8.86 8.06 -6.03
C THR A 55 8.67 9.44 -5.38
N THR A 56 8.11 10.40 -6.10
CA THR A 56 7.74 11.74 -5.57
C THR A 56 6.61 11.73 -4.52
N ARG A 57 6.17 10.55 -4.07
CA ARG A 57 5.13 10.45 -3.05
C ARG A 57 5.77 10.72 -1.70
N VAL A 58 5.09 11.53 -0.88
CA VAL A 58 5.50 11.76 0.50
C VAL A 58 5.62 10.38 1.18
N PRO A 59 6.80 10.01 1.71
CA PRO A 59 6.97 8.75 2.41
C PRO A 59 5.96 8.66 3.56
N LEU A 60 5.33 7.50 3.71
CA LEU A 60 4.46 7.24 4.86
C LEU A 60 5.35 7.03 6.09
N CYS A 61 5.69 8.13 6.76
CA CYS A 61 6.41 8.10 8.02
C CYS A 61 5.46 7.68 9.15
N ILE A 62 5.97 6.94 10.14
CA ILE A 62 5.22 6.70 11.37
C ILE A 62 4.99 8.05 12.05
N ASN A 63 3.75 8.36 12.38
CA ASN A 63 3.43 9.57 13.15
C ASN A 63 4.14 9.49 14.51
N PRO A 64 5.13 10.36 14.81
CA PRO A 64 5.89 10.32 16.05
C PRO A 64 5.03 10.62 17.29
N GLN A 65 3.86 11.23 17.09
CA GLN A 65 2.90 11.51 18.16
C GLN A 65 1.91 10.36 18.40
N SER A 66 1.92 9.32 17.56
CA SER A 66 1.02 8.17 17.75
C SER A 66 1.43 7.34 18.96
N ALA A 67 0.45 6.77 19.67
CA ALA A 67 0.70 5.90 20.81
C ALA A 67 1.59 4.68 20.46
N ALA A 68 1.49 4.20 19.22
CA ALA A 68 2.26 3.07 18.71
C ALA A 68 3.73 3.41 18.39
N PHE A 69 4.11 4.68 18.26
CA PHE A 69 5.50 5.06 17.91
C PHE A 69 6.53 4.54 18.91
N LYS A 70 6.17 4.49 20.20
CA LYS A 70 7.03 3.96 21.29
C LYS A 70 7.47 2.51 21.09
N SER A 71 6.72 1.73 20.33
CA SER A 71 7.06 0.32 20.04
C SER A 71 8.08 0.20 18.90
N PHE A 72 8.18 1.20 18.02
CA PHE A 72 9.07 1.17 16.85
C PHE A 72 10.43 1.85 17.10
N ALA A 73 10.49 2.79 18.04
CA ALA A 73 11.71 3.53 18.36
C ALA A 73 12.66 2.80 19.34
N ARG A 74 12.52 1.47 19.49
CA ARG A 74 13.35 0.63 20.35
C ARG A 74 14.46 -0.07 19.58
#